data_AF-A0A9W4RE22-F1
#
_entry.id   AF-A0A9W4RE22-F1
#
_cell.length_a   1.000
_cell.length_b   1.000
_cell.length_c   1.000
_cell.angle_alpha   90.00
_cell.angle_beta   90.00
_cell.angle_gamma   90.00
#
_symmetry.space_group_name_H-M   'P 1'
#
loop_
_entity.id
_entity.type
_entity.pdbx_description
1 polymer ?
#
loop_
_entity_poly.entity_id
_entity_poly.type
_entity_poly.pdbx_seq_one_letter_code
_entity_poly.pdbx_strand_id
1 'polypeptide(L)'
;MRRWAWAAICVAAGSLSAFGAEPRKGEFLQDYITCELWMKREASAKEMHAAISGWVVDALRQHSPSRLSRYGDGEILDAVTRHCQAQPAHTLTVATFLAGLRFPE
;
A
#
# COMPACT_ATOMS: atom_id res chain seq x y z
N MET A 1 14.07 45.59 -44.94
CA MET A 1 14.90 46.30 -43.95
C MET A 1 14.69 45.64 -42.60
N ARG A 2 15.66 44.82 -42.16
CA ARG A 2 16.61 45.14 -41.08
C ARG A 2 15.98 44.85 -39.70
N ARG A 3 16.04 43.58 -39.25
CA ARG A 3 17.02 43.01 -38.26
C ARG A 3 16.71 43.45 -36.83
N TRP A 4 17.31 42.82 -35.82
CA TRP A 4 16.93 42.74 -34.39
C TRP A 4 15.91 41.61 -34.14
N ALA A 5 16.24 40.31 -34.05
CA ALA A 5 17.45 39.59 -33.62
C ALA A 5 17.85 39.80 -32.16
N TRP A 6 17.08 39.23 -31.21
CA TRP A 6 17.53 38.66 -29.92
C TRP A 6 16.42 37.65 -29.51
N ALA A 7 16.52 36.34 -29.73
CA ALA A 7 17.42 35.38 -29.08
C ALA A 7 17.38 35.49 -27.54
N ALA A 8 16.40 34.82 -26.93
CA ALA A 8 16.53 34.30 -25.57
C ALA A 8 15.78 32.97 -25.52
N ILE A 9 16.53 31.93 -25.86
CA ILE A 9 16.21 30.54 -25.63
C ILE A 9 16.08 30.36 -24.11
N CYS A 10 14.86 30.13 -23.62
CA CYS A 10 14.66 29.51 -22.32
C CYS A 10 14.10 28.10 -22.56
N VAL A 11 14.99 27.22 -23.02
CA VAL A 11 14.82 25.77 -22.87
C VAL A 11 14.98 25.50 -21.39
N ALA A 12 13.86 25.55 -20.66
CA ALA A 12 13.77 24.93 -19.34
C ALA A 12 13.66 23.43 -19.56
N ALA A 13 14.79 22.79 -19.86
CA ALA A 13 14.99 21.38 -19.66
C ALA A 13 15.01 21.13 -18.14
N GLY A 14 13.83 21.11 -17.53
CA GLY A 14 13.60 20.57 -16.20
C GLY A 14 13.40 19.07 -16.32
N SER A 15 14.50 18.33 -16.41
CA SER A 15 14.50 16.89 -16.17
C SER A 15 14.11 16.64 -14.72
N LEU A 16 13.13 15.75 -14.51
CA LEU A 16 12.77 15.11 -13.23
C LEU A 16 12.19 16.10 -12.20
N SER A 17 10.93 15.98 -11.80
CA SER A 17 10.47 14.81 -11.07
C SER A 17 9.06 14.44 -11.51
N ALA A 18 8.87 13.17 -11.87
CA ALA A 18 7.61 12.52 -11.54
C ALA A 18 7.34 12.86 -10.08
N PHE A 19 6.23 13.55 -9.80
CA PHE A 19 5.69 13.59 -8.44
C PHE A 19 5.34 12.15 -8.11
N GLY A 20 6.34 11.40 -7.64
CA GLY A 20 6.13 10.23 -6.82
C GLY A 20 5.22 10.73 -5.71
N ALA A 21 4.02 10.15 -5.64
CA ALA A 21 3.07 10.44 -4.58
C ALA A 21 3.87 10.50 -3.27
N GLU A 22 3.82 11.65 -2.58
CA GLU A 22 4.38 11.78 -1.24
C GLU A 22 4.00 10.52 -0.44
N PRO A 23 4.91 9.95 0.37
CA PRO A 23 4.56 8.87 1.28
C PRO A 23 3.38 9.40 2.10
N ARG A 24 2.19 8.84 1.84
CA ARG A 24 0.95 9.31 2.43
C ARG A 24 1.17 9.32 3.93
N LYS A 25 0.78 10.40 4.61
CA LYS A 25 0.73 10.57 6.08
C LYS A 25 0.00 9.43 6.85
N GLY A 26 -0.36 8.32 6.21
CA GLY A 26 -0.90 7.10 6.79
C GLY A 26 0.13 6.03 7.20
N GLU A 27 1.42 6.16 6.85
CA GLU A 27 2.45 5.20 7.30
C GLU A 27 2.56 5.12 8.83
N PHE A 28 2.27 6.21 9.55
CA PHE A 28 2.42 6.28 11.01
C PHE A 28 1.26 5.65 11.79
N LEU A 29 0.11 5.36 11.16
CA LEU A 29 -1.05 4.75 11.84
C LEU A 29 -1.11 3.23 11.66
N GLN A 30 -0.34 2.67 10.72
CA GLN A 30 -0.38 1.24 10.41
C GLN A 30 0.09 0.38 11.59
N ASP A 31 1.09 0.84 12.34
CA ASP A 31 1.63 0.13 13.50
C ASP A 31 0.73 0.17 14.74
N TYR A 32 -0.30 1.03 14.75
CA TYR A 32 -1.28 1.11 15.84
C TYR A 32 -2.53 0.27 15.59
N ILE A 33 -2.73 -0.22 14.36
CA ILE A 33 -3.88 -1.05 14.04
C ILE A 33 -3.53 -2.49 14.42
N THR A 34 -4.13 -3.01 15.49
CA THR A 34 -4.03 -4.43 15.82
C THR A 34 -4.96 -5.26 14.94
N CYS A 35 -4.65 -6.54 14.81
CA CYS A 35 -5.53 -7.54 14.19
C CYS A 35 -6.92 -7.53 14.81
N GLU A 36 -7.01 -7.49 16.14
CA GLU A 36 -8.29 -7.38 16.85
C GLU A 36 -9.07 -6.11 16.46
N LEU A 37 -8.39 -4.96 16.39
CA LEU A 37 -9.02 -3.69 16.04
C LEU A 37 -9.53 -3.71 14.59
N TRP A 38 -8.74 -4.23 13.67
CA TRP A 38 -9.12 -4.35 12.26
C TRP A 38 -10.35 -5.26 12.09
N MET A 39 -10.33 -6.46 12.69
CA MET A 39 -11.46 -7.40 12.61
C MET A 39 -12.75 -6.83 13.23
N LYS A 40 -12.67 -6.08 14.34
CA LYS A 40 -13.85 -5.46 14.95
C LYS A 40 -14.41 -4.27 14.15
N ARG A 41 -13.58 -3.61 13.35
CA ARG A 41 -13.98 -2.45 12.53
C ARG A 41 -14.75 -2.84 11.27
N GLU A 42 -14.71 -4.09 10.85
CA GLU A 42 -15.51 -4.60 9.72
C GLU A 42 -17.01 -4.28 9.88
N ALA A 43 -17.55 -4.43 11.10
CA ALA A 43 -18.96 -4.21 11.39
C ALA A 43 -19.33 -2.72 11.57
N SER A 44 -18.40 -1.89 12.03
CA SER A 44 -18.69 -0.52 12.49
C SER A 44 -18.14 0.59 11.59
N ALA A 45 -17.20 0.28 10.69
CA ALA A 45 -16.53 1.26 9.83
C ALA A 45 -16.13 0.61 8.48
N LYS A 46 -17.13 0.18 7.70
CA LYS A 46 -16.94 -0.59 6.45
C LYS A 46 -16.00 0.07 5.44
N GLU A 47 -16.13 1.38 5.22
CA GLU A 47 -15.27 2.10 4.28
C GLU A 47 -13.81 2.14 4.73
N MET A 48 -13.59 2.37 6.03
CA MET A 48 -12.24 2.37 6.60
C MET A 48 -11.63 0.97 6.58
N HIS A 49 -12.43 -0.05 6.91
CA HIS A 49 -12.03 -1.44 6.80
C HIS A 49 -11.63 -1.79 5.36
N ALA A 50 -12.45 -1.41 4.37
CA ALA A 50 -12.15 -1.63 2.96
C ALA A 50 -10.86 -0.92 2.52
N ALA A 51 -10.64 0.32 2.96
CA ALA A 51 -9.41 1.07 2.66
C ALA A 51 -8.16 0.40 3.27
N ILE A 52 -8.25 -0.05 4.52
CA ILE A 52 -7.16 -0.77 5.20
C ILE A 52 -6.90 -2.11 4.51
N SER A 53 -7.95 -2.85 4.15
CA SER A 53 -7.84 -4.13 3.43
C SER A 53 -7.20 -3.95 2.05
N GLY A 54 -7.54 -2.89 1.31
CA GLY A 54 -6.87 -2.54 0.06
C GLY A 54 -5.38 -2.29 0.26
N TRP A 55 -5.01 -1.53 1.31
CA TRP A 55 -3.61 -1.32 1.67
C TRP A 55 -2.86 -2.63 1.98
N VAL A 56 -3.49 -3.57 2.71
CA VAL A 56 -2.89 -4.88 3.01
C VAL A 56 -2.51 -5.63 1.73
N VAL A 57 -3.42 -5.66 0.75
CA VAL A 57 -3.20 -6.32 -0.55
C VAL A 57 -2.08 -5.63 -1.32
N ASP A 58 -2.11 -4.30 -1.40
CA ASP A 58 -1.11 -3.50 -2.11
C ASP A 58 0.28 -3.68 -1.50
N ALA A 59 0.39 -3.62 -0.17
CA ALA A 59 1.64 -3.81 0.55
C ALA A 59 2.24 -5.20 0.28
N LEU A 60 1.42 -6.24 0.33
CA LEU A 60 1.86 -7.60 0.02
C LEU A 60 2.36 -7.74 -1.43
N ARG A 61 1.61 -7.21 -2.40
CA ARG A 61 1.98 -7.26 -3.81
C ARG A 61 3.24 -6.45 -4.11
N GLN A 62 3.47 -5.34 -3.43
CA GLN A 62 4.72 -4.58 -3.56
C GLN A 62 5.93 -5.39 -3.06
N HIS A 63 5.77 -6.15 -1.98
CA HIS A 63 6.86 -6.96 -1.43
C HIS A 63 7.08 -8.30 -2.15
N SER A 64 6.07 -8.86 -2.81
CA SER A 64 6.15 -10.18 -3.45
C SER A 64 5.33 -10.25 -4.75
N PRO A 65 5.66 -9.43 -5.77
CA PRO A 65 4.80 -9.25 -6.95
C PRO A 65 4.62 -10.53 -7.78
N SER A 66 5.70 -11.28 -8.02
CA SER A 66 5.65 -12.53 -8.81
C SER A 66 4.92 -13.66 -8.08
N ARG A 67 5.11 -13.77 -6.77
CA ARG A 67 4.49 -14.80 -5.93
C ARG A 67 2.99 -14.60 -5.81
N LEU A 68 2.57 -13.34 -5.67
CA LEU A 68 1.18 -12.99 -5.39
C LEU A 68 0.33 -12.74 -6.63
N SER A 69 0.92 -12.71 -7.83
CA SER A 69 0.20 -12.42 -9.08
C SER A 69 -0.89 -13.46 -9.41
N ARG A 70 -0.79 -14.67 -8.86
CA ARG A 70 -1.76 -15.76 -9.06
C ARG A 70 -2.91 -15.79 -8.06
N TYR A 71 -2.87 -14.96 -7.02
CA TYR A 71 -3.87 -14.93 -5.96
C TYR A 71 -4.77 -13.71 -6.08
N GLY A 72 -6.07 -13.94 -5.92
CA GLY A 72 -7.06 -12.88 -5.81
C GLY A 72 -6.94 -12.12 -4.49
N ASP A 73 -7.43 -10.89 -4.47
CA ASP A 73 -7.43 -10.02 -3.28
C ASP A 73 -8.12 -10.72 -2.09
N GLY A 74 -9.20 -11.46 -2.32
CA GLY A 74 -9.90 -12.23 -1.30
C GLY A 74 -9.04 -13.33 -0.67
N GLU A 75 -8.27 -14.07 -1.47
CA GLU A 75 -7.37 -15.13 -0.97
C GLU A 75 -6.22 -14.54 -0.14
N ILE A 76 -5.71 -13.38 -0.57
CA ILE A 76 -4.70 -12.61 0.15
C ILE A 76 -5.25 -12.18 1.51
N LEU A 77 -6.43 -11.56 1.52
CA LEU A 77 -7.08 -11.11 2.73
C LEU A 77 -7.44 -12.27 3.67
N ASP A 78 -7.90 -13.41 3.15
CA ASP A 78 -8.20 -14.60 3.95
C ASP A 78 -6.96 -15.13 4.69
N ALA A 79 -5.79 -15.10 4.05
CA ALA A 79 -4.55 -15.50 4.70
C ALA A 79 -4.18 -14.57 5.87
N VAL A 80 -4.37 -13.26 5.70
CA VAL A 80 -4.14 -12.26 6.76
C VAL A 80 -5.19 -12.41 7.87
N THR A 81 -6.45 -12.59 7.53
CA THR A 81 -7.55 -12.84 8.47
C THR A 81 -7.28 -14.06 9.33
N ARG A 82 -6.87 -15.20 8.75
CA ARG A 82 -6.48 -16.40 9.51
C ARG A 82 -5.32 -16.14 10.46
N HIS A 83 -4.34 -15.33 10.05
CA HIS A 83 -3.26 -14.92 10.95
C HIS A 83 -3.82 -14.09 12.11
N CYS A 84 -4.66 -13.09 11.82
CA CYS A 84 -5.24 -12.21 12.82
C CYS A 84 -6.17 -12.91 13.81
N GLN A 85 -6.88 -13.95 13.37
CA GLN A 85 -7.67 -14.81 14.27
C GLN A 85 -6.77 -15.60 15.23
N ALA A 86 -5.62 -16.10 14.75
CA ALA A 86 -4.68 -16.85 15.57
C ALA A 86 -3.85 -15.96 16.52
N GLN A 87 -3.58 -14.71 16.12
CA GLN A 87 -2.72 -13.78 16.86
C GLN A 87 -3.35 -12.37 16.91
N PRO A 88 -4.44 -12.18 17.68
CA PRO A 88 -5.21 -10.92 17.68
C PRO A 88 -4.43 -9.71 18.20
N ALA A 89 -3.40 -9.94 19.02
CA ALA A 89 -2.54 -8.91 19.59
C ALA A 89 -1.46 -8.41 18.61
N HIS A 90 -1.21 -9.10 17.50
CA HIS A 90 -0.28 -8.61 16.49
C HIS A 90 -0.80 -7.32 15.84
N THR A 91 0.13 -6.45 15.46
CA THR A 91 -0.20 -5.34 14.56
C THR A 91 -0.55 -5.89 13.19
N LEU A 92 -1.41 -5.18 12.46
CA LEU A 92 -1.85 -5.58 11.14
C LEU A 92 -0.69 -5.62 10.15
N THR A 93 0.29 -4.72 10.26
CA THR A 93 1.54 -4.74 9.49
C THR A 93 2.31 -6.05 9.69
N VAL A 94 2.49 -6.47 10.95
CA VAL A 94 3.18 -7.73 11.28
C VAL A 94 2.41 -8.93 10.75
N ALA A 95 1.09 -8.96 10.94
CA ALA A 95 0.24 -10.04 10.44
C ALA A 95 0.26 -10.13 8.92
N THR A 96 0.24 -8.98 8.23
CA THR A 96 0.34 -8.86 6.78
C THR A 96 1.63 -9.48 6.26
N PHE A 97 2.78 -9.05 6.82
CA PHE A 97 4.08 -9.59 6.44
C PHE A 97 4.18 -11.11 6.68
N LEU A 98 3.80 -11.56 7.89
CA LEU A 98 3.88 -12.99 8.25
C LEU A 98 2.90 -13.87 7.48
N ALA A 99 1.74 -13.35 7.09
CA ALA A 99 0.83 -14.05 6.19
C ALA A 99 1.40 -14.16 4.77
N GLY A 100 2.07 -13.10 4.28
CA GLY A 100 2.77 -13.10 2.99
C GLY A 100 3.80 -14.22 2.84
N LEU A 101 4.53 -14.52 3.93
CA LEU A 101 5.51 -15.61 3.97
C LEU A 101 4.91 -17.02 3.85
N ARG A 102 3.59 -17.16 4.04
CA ARG A 102 2.89 -18.46 3.95
C ARG A 102 2.39 -18.78 2.54
N PHE A 103 2.43 -17.82 1.62
CA PHE A 103 2.11 -18.10 0.23
C PHE A 103 3.24 -18.92 -0.41
N PRO A 104 2.93 -20.02 -1.11
CA PRO A 104 3.93 -20.77 -1.84
C PRO A 104 4.46 -19.95 -3.03
N GLU A 105 5.65 -20.29 -3.51
CA GLU A 105 6.26 -19.75 -4.75
C GLU A 105 5.48 -20.15 -6.01
#